data_AF-A0AAE3FV48-F1
#
_entry.id   AF-A0AAE3FV48-F1
#
_cell.length_a   1.000
_cell.length_b   1.000
_cell.length_c   1.000
_cell.angle_alpha   90.00
_cell.angle_beta   90.00
_cell.angle_gamma   90.00
#
_symmetry.space_group_name_H-M   'P 1'
#
loop_
_entity.id
_entity.type
_entity.pdbx_description
1 polymer ?
#
loop_
_entity_poly.entity_id
_entity_poly.type
_entity_poly.pdbx_seq_one_letter_code
_entity_poly.pdbx_strand_id
1 'polypeptide(L)'
;MTDTAVKNGFEQFVDETLTATAEEFRIARALRNGAGDAPTRLIDALLGRSTALHRYVVQPELQKYHTEILQQFAVIAAYAADDRGVEPYREQLLSTDTYVDAISPTVSSEKRADIETALLDRSTTLGDAIVPLIRHPSDEFWTTVTETFTKEEAKNFVNTKFRFTQPLDTFPAAFRFETTIDPERLLGPVGALLPATQPFTLDFTEEATVAMKRGEHRIIRNTIQTVHHQYQSDS
;
A
#
# COMPACT_ATOMS: atom_id res chain seq x y z
N MET A 1 15.40 18.69 -11.12
CA MET A 1 15.45 17.22 -11.20
C MET A 1 14.65 16.81 -12.40
N THR A 2 14.95 15.66 -13.00
CA THR A 2 13.87 14.97 -13.68
C THR A 2 13.02 14.26 -12.62
N ASP A 3 11.70 14.43 -12.71
CA ASP A 3 10.66 13.66 -12.03
C ASP A 3 11.01 12.15 -11.85
N THR A 4 11.81 11.60 -12.76
CA THR A 4 12.36 10.24 -12.79
C THR A 4 13.14 9.81 -11.54
N ALA A 5 14.01 10.63 -10.95
CA ALA A 5 14.87 10.17 -9.84
C ALA A 5 14.08 9.89 -8.54
N VAL A 6 13.17 10.80 -8.20
CA VAL A 6 12.25 10.63 -7.06
C VAL A 6 11.25 9.50 -7.34
N LYS A 7 10.78 9.35 -8.59
CA LYS A 7 9.94 8.22 -8.99
C LYS A 7 10.63 6.88 -8.81
N ASN A 8 11.89 6.73 -9.24
CA ASN A 8 12.65 5.50 -9.07
C ASN A 8 12.91 5.18 -7.59
N GLY A 9 13.29 6.19 -6.79
CA GLY A 9 13.48 6.00 -5.34
C GLY A 9 12.19 5.62 -4.62
N PHE A 10 11.06 6.20 -5.03
CA PHE A 10 9.75 5.84 -4.50
C PHE A 10 9.32 4.44 -4.93
N GLU A 11 9.52 4.07 -6.20
CA GLU A 11 9.22 2.73 -6.71
C GLU A 11 9.96 1.66 -5.92
N GLN A 12 11.26 1.84 -5.69
CA GLN A 12 12.03 0.94 -4.83
C GLN A 12 11.44 0.83 -3.41
N PHE A 13 11.03 1.96 -2.82
CA PHE A 13 10.40 1.96 -1.50
C PHE A 13 9.05 1.20 -1.49
N VAL A 14 8.24 1.36 -2.53
CA VAL A 14 6.97 0.64 -2.68
C VAL A 14 7.23 -0.86 -2.81
N ASP A 15 8.19 -1.27 -3.64
CA ASP A 15 8.59 -2.67 -3.80
C ASP A 15 9.02 -3.31 -2.47
N GLU A 16 9.85 -2.62 -1.71
CA GLU A 16 10.29 -3.08 -0.38
C GLU A 16 9.10 -3.18 0.59
N THR A 17 8.19 -2.21 0.56
CA THR A 17 6.99 -2.16 1.40
C THR A 17 6.01 -3.29 1.10
N LEU A 18 5.76 -3.56 -0.18
CA LEU A 18 4.88 -4.65 -0.59
C LEU A 18 5.48 -6.00 -0.28
N THR A 19 6.79 -6.16 -0.49
CA THR A 19 7.51 -7.36 -0.10
C THR A 19 7.40 -7.60 1.41
N ALA A 20 7.70 -6.59 2.22
CA ALA A 20 7.59 -6.71 3.68
C ALA A 20 6.16 -6.98 4.15
N THR A 21 5.15 -6.37 3.51
CA THR A 21 3.74 -6.62 3.82
C THR A 21 3.32 -8.05 3.45
N ALA A 22 3.73 -8.52 2.27
CA ALA A 22 3.44 -9.87 1.80
C ALA A 22 4.07 -10.95 2.70
N GLU A 23 5.28 -10.71 3.22
CA GLU A 23 5.94 -11.60 4.17
C GLU A 23 5.22 -11.68 5.53
N GLU A 24 4.55 -10.59 5.94
CA GLU A 24 3.80 -10.55 7.20
C GLU A 24 2.37 -11.13 7.07
N PHE A 25 1.84 -11.17 5.84
CA PHE A 25 0.46 -11.60 5.57
C PHE A 25 0.25 -13.10 5.74
N ARG A 26 -0.66 -13.47 6.65
CA ARG A 26 -0.99 -14.86 6.96
C ARG A 26 -2.29 -15.28 6.29
N ILE A 27 -2.16 -15.85 5.09
CA ILE A 27 -3.32 -16.36 4.33
C ILE A 27 -4.20 -17.34 5.12
N ALA A 28 -3.59 -18.13 6.00
CA ALA A 28 -4.34 -19.07 6.82
C ALA A 28 -5.26 -18.38 7.83
N ARG A 29 -4.86 -17.22 8.35
CA ARG A 29 -5.71 -16.41 9.23
C ARG A 29 -6.79 -15.72 8.40
N ALA A 30 -6.42 -15.13 7.26
CA ALA A 30 -7.37 -14.49 6.36
C ALA A 30 -8.50 -15.46 5.96
N LEU A 31 -8.18 -16.67 5.50
CA LEU A 31 -9.19 -17.67 5.12
C LEU A 31 -10.08 -18.12 6.28
N ARG A 32 -9.53 -18.27 7.50
CA ARG A 32 -10.31 -18.73 8.65
C ARG A 32 -11.25 -17.68 9.21
N ASN A 33 -10.83 -16.42 9.19
CA ASN A 33 -11.60 -15.31 9.77
C ASN A 33 -12.49 -14.62 8.73
N GLY A 34 -12.10 -14.65 7.46
CA GLY A 34 -12.63 -13.81 6.40
C GLY A 34 -13.52 -14.51 5.38
N ALA A 35 -13.56 -15.84 5.36
CA ALA A 35 -14.33 -16.59 4.37
C ALA A 35 -15.85 -16.67 4.67
N GLY A 36 -16.32 -15.99 5.72
CA GLY A 36 -17.73 -15.94 6.10
C GLY A 36 -18.33 -17.32 6.30
N ASP A 37 -19.39 -17.64 5.56
CA ASP A 37 -20.13 -18.89 5.63
C ASP A 37 -19.50 -20.06 4.82
N ALA A 38 -18.27 -19.89 4.32
CA ALA A 38 -17.59 -20.94 3.58
C ALA A 38 -17.43 -22.24 4.40
N PRO A 39 -17.72 -23.43 3.84
CA PRO A 39 -17.60 -24.68 4.59
C PRO A 39 -16.18 -24.93 5.09
N THR A 40 -16.03 -25.42 6.34
CA THR A 40 -14.71 -25.73 6.93
C THR A 40 -13.86 -26.64 6.05
N ARG A 41 -14.47 -27.65 5.40
CA ARG A 41 -13.76 -28.55 4.47
C ARG A 41 -13.21 -27.84 3.24
N LEU A 42 -13.90 -26.81 2.75
CA LEU A 42 -13.43 -25.98 1.65
C LEU A 42 -12.24 -25.13 2.10
N ILE A 43 -12.33 -24.50 3.28
CA ILE A 43 -11.24 -23.74 3.88
C ILE A 43 -10.00 -24.63 4.04
N ASP A 44 -10.14 -25.82 4.61
CA ASP A 44 -9.04 -26.77 4.80
C ASP A 44 -8.41 -27.20 3.45
N ALA A 45 -9.24 -27.44 2.43
CA ALA A 45 -8.76 -27.77 1.09
C ALA A 45 -7.96 -26.62 0.46
N LEU A 46 -8.45 -25.39 0.60
CA LEU A 46 -7.74 -24.19 0.14
C LEU A 46 -6.41 -24.02 0.88
N LEU A 47 -6.38 -24.21 2.21
CA LEU A 47 -5.16 -24.17 3.01
C LEU A 47 -4.13 -25.21 2.55
N GLY A 48 -4.58 -26.40 2.17
CA GLY A 48 -3.74 -27.45 1.56
C GLY A 48 -3.15 -27.08 0.19
N ARG A 49 -3.61 -25.98 -0.41
CA ARG A 49 -3.16 -25.44 -1.71
C ARG A 49 -2.52 -24.05 -1.57
N SER A 50 -1.76 -23.83 -0.51
CA SER A 50 -1.08 -22.56 -0.22
C SER A 50 -0.30 -21.97 -1.41
N THR A 51 0.42 -22.78 -2.18
CA THR A 51 1.15 -22.34 -3.38
C THR A 51 0.21 -21.82 -4.47
N ALA A 52 -0.92 -22.49 -4.71
CA ALA A 52 -1.89 -22.07 -5.72
C ALA A 52 -2.59 -20.77 -5.29
N LEU A 53 -3.00 -20.69 -4.03
CA LEU A 53 -3.54 -19.46 -3.45
C LEU A 53 -2.56 -18.29 -3.59
N HIS A 54 -1.29 -18.50 -3.25
CA HIS A 54 -0.29 -17.46 -3.36
C HIS A 54 -0.13 -16.99 -4.81
N ARG A 55 -0.06 -17.93 -5.76
CA ARG A 55 0.13 -17.63 -7.19
C ARG A 55 -1.08 -16.97 -7.85
N TYR A 56 -2.30 -17.38 -7.52
CA TYR A 56 -3.50 -16.99 -8.26
C TYR A 56 -4.37 -15.96 -7.53
N VAL A 57 -4.14 -15.73 -6.24
CA VAL A 57 -4.86 -14.73 -5.46
C VAL A 57 -3.89 -13.67 -4.94
N VAL A 58 -2.92 -14.06 -4.10
CA VAL A 58 -2.05 -13.10 -3.41
C VAL A 58 -1.18 -12.30 -4.37
N GLN A 59 -0.44 -12.97 -5.26
CA GLN A 59 0.46 -12.33 -6.23
C GLN A 59 -0.29 -11.34 -7.15
N PRO A 60 -1.42 -11.71 -7.78
CA PRO A 60 -2.21 -10.75 -8.57
C PRO A 60 -2.70 -9.53 -7.77
N GLU A 61 -3.20 -9.73 -6.55
CA GLU A 61 -3.64 -8.61 -5.70
C GLU A 61 -2.48 -7.69 -5.32
N LEU A 62 -1.31 -8.24 -4.98
CA LEU A 62 -0.10 -7.44 -4.72
C LEU A 62 0.35 -6.65 -5.94
N GLN A 63 0.28 -7.23 -7.15
CA GLN A 63 0.65 -6.56 -8.39
C GLN A 63 -0.34 -5.45 -8.78
N LYS A 64 -1.62 -5.68 -8.54
CA LYS A 64 -2.65 -4.65 -8.69
C LYS A 64 -2.36 -3.48 -7.74
N TYR A 65 -2.19 -3.78 -6.45
CA TYR A 65 -1.93 -2.77 -5.43
C TYR A 65 -0.61 -2.01 -5.68
N HIS A 66 0.43 -2.70 -6.16
CA HIS A 66 1.68 -2.08 -6.63
C HIS A 66 1.43 -1.03 -7.71
N THR A 67 0.70 -1.43 -8.76
CA THR A 67 0.39 -0.56 -9.89
C THR A 67 -0.40 0.68 -9.44
N GLU A 68 -1.38 0.50 -8.57
CA GLU A 68 -2.23 1.58 -8.06
C GLU A 68 -1.45 2.58 -7.20
N ILE A 69 -0.57 2.11 -6.30
CA ILE A 69 0.27 3.00 -5.49
C ILE A 69 1.21 3.84 -6.38
N LEU A 70 1.81 3.24 -7.41
CA LEU A 70 2.68 3.99 -8.31
C LEU A 70 1.91 5.02 -9.13
N GLN A 71 0.68 4.70 -9.54
CA GLN A 71 -0.21 5.67 -10.20
C GLN A 71 -0.56 6.83 -9.27
N GLN A 72 -0.93 6.54 -8.02
CA GLN A 72 -1.18 7.57 -7.01
C GLN A 72 0.04 8.49 -6.84
N PHE A 73 1.22 7.90 -6.68
CA PHE A 73 2.45 8.68 -6.51
C PHE A 73 2.80 9.52 -7.73
N ALA A 74 2.56 9.02 -8.94
CA ALA A 74 2.77 9.80 -10.15
C ALA A 74 1.95 11.10 -10.16
N VAL A 75 0.73 11.08 -9.62
CA VAL A 75 -0.11 12.28 -9.45
C VAL A 75 0.46 13.20 -8.37
N ILE A 76 0.91 12.65 -7.24
CA ILE A 76 1.55 13.43 -6.16
C ILE A 76 2.83 14.14 -6.66
N ALA A 77 3.66 13.44 -7.43
CA ALA A 77 4.87 14.00 -8.02
C ALA A 77 4.56 15.06 -9.07
N ALA A 78 3.53 14.85 -9.90
CA ALA A 78 3.07 15.85 -10.86
C ALA A 78 2.56 17.13 -10.15
N TYR A 79 1.79 16.98 -9.08
CA TYR A 79 1.39 18.08 -8.21
C TYR A 79 2.61 18.83 -7.65
N ALA A 80 3.57 18.12 -7.07
CA ALA A 80 4.74 18.73 -6.44
C ALA A 80 5.70 19.42 -7.43
N ALA A 81 5.67 19.03 -8.71
CA ALA A 81 6.41 19.67 -9.78
C ALA A 81 5.74 20.96 -10.30
N ASP A 82 4.49 21.22 -9.93
CA ASP A 82 3.64 22.28 -10.47
C ASP A 82 3.42 23.41 -9.46
N ASP A 83 3.61 24.66 -9.88
CA ASP A 83 3.43 25.85 -9.03
C ASP A 83 1.95 26.25 -8.85
N ARG A 84 1.00 25.58 -9.51
CA ARG A 84 -0.45 25.90 -9.44
C ARG A 84 -1.13 25.48 -8.12
N GLY A 85 -0.42 24.79 -7.23
CA GLY A 85 -0.98 24.26 -5.99
C GLY A 85 -1.86 23.02 -6.20
N VAL A 86 -2.51 22.55 -5.13
CA VAL A 86 -3.18 21.23 -5.11
C VAL A 86 -4.54 21.21 -5.79
N GLU A 87 -5.23 22.35 -5.86
CA GLU A 87 -6.63 22.42 -6.34
C GLU A 87 -6.87 21.77 -7.72
N PRO A 88 -6.01 21.97 -8.75
CA PRO A 88 -6.17 21.30 -10.04
C PRO A 88 -6.02 19.77 -10.00
N TYR A 89 -5.37 19.25 -8.96
CA TYR A 89 -5.05 17.83 -8.80
C TYR A 89 -5.98 17.10 -7.83
N ARG A 90 -6.83 17.82 -7.08
CA ARG A 90 -7.67 17.27 -6.01
C ARG A 90 -8.48 16.03 -6.42
N GLU A 91 -9.20 16.13 -7.54
CA GLU A 91 -10.01 15.02 -8.06
C GLU A 91 -9.15 13.83 -8.48
N GLN A 92 -8.02 14.09 -9.12
CA GLN A 92 -7.10 13.04 -9.58
C GLN A 92 -6.40 12.34 -8.40
N LEU A 93 -6.02 13.10 -7.36
CA LEU A 93 -5.44 12.55 -6.13
C LEU A 93 -6.42 11.63 -5.41
N LEU A 94 -7.70 12.00 -5.33
CA LEU A 94 -8.73 11.16 -4.70
C LEU A 94 -9.08 9.93 -5.55
N SER A 95 -9.25 10.10 -6.86
CA SER A 95 -9.62 8.99 -7.76
C SER A 95 -8.51 7.97 -7.99
N THR A 96 -7.28 8.27 -7.59
CA THR A 96 -6.14 7.33 -7.63
C THR A 96 -5.73 6.82 -6.25
N ASP A 97 -6.36 7.29 -5.17
CA ASP A 97 -6.01 6.83 -3.82
C ASP A 97 -6.68 5.48 -3.51
N THR A 98 -5.86 4.45 -3.33
CA THR A 98 -6.31 3.07 -3.03
C THR A 98 -7.23 2.96 -1.80
N TYR A 99 -7.12 3.88 -0.83
CA TYR A 99 -8.02 3.89 0.32
C TYR A 99 -9.41 4.43 -0.01
N VAL A 100 -9.56 5.31 -1.01
CA VAL A 100 -10.87 5.82 -1.46
C VAL A 100 -11.71 4.69 -2.03
N ASP A 101 -11.09 3.81 -2.83
CA ASP A 101 -11.72 2.61 -3.37
C ASP A 101 -12.03 1.56 -2.29
N ALA A 102 -11.22 1.52 -1.23
CA ALA A 102 -11.41 0.60 -0.11
C ALA A 102 -12.44 1.09 0.93
N ILE A 103 -13.01 2.30 0.81
CA ILE A 103 -14.01 2.79 1.78
C ILE A 103 -15.23 1.87 1.77
N SER A 104 -15.59 1.35 2.94
CA SER A 104 -16.75 0.47 3.10
C SER A 104 -18.03 1.16 2.62
N PRO A 105 -18.90 0.48 1.86
CA PRO A 105 -20.18 1.04 1.41
C PRO A 105 -21.15 1.34 2.56
N THR A 106 -20.86 0.84 3.77
CA THR A 106 -21.66 1.11 4.98
C THR A 106 -21.28 2.43 5.68
N VAL A 107 -20.21 3.10 5.25
CA VAL A 107 -19.79 4.40 5.79
C VAL A 107 -20.77 5.48 5.31
N SER A 108 -21.22 6.34 6.23
CA SER A 108 -22.12 7.45 5.88
C SER A 108 -21.45 8.43 4.92
N SER A 109 -22.24 9.16 4.13
CA SER A 109 -21.70 10.17 3.20
C SER A 109 -20.90 11.27 3.89
N GLU A 110 -21.35 11.73 5.06
CA GLU A 110 -20.62 12.69 5.90
C GLU A 110 -19.26 12.13 6.32
N LYS A 111 -19.23 10.89 6.82
CA LYS A 111 -17.98 10.27 7.25
C LYS A 111 -17.05 9.97 6.08
N ARG A 112 -17.61 9.65 4.90
CA ARG A 112 -16.85 9.47 3.65
C ARG A 112 -16.13 10.77 3.26
N ALA A 113 -16.81 11.91 3.35
CA ALA A 113 -16.21 13.22 3.07
C ALA A 113 -15.06 13.57 4.04
N ASP A 114 -15.19 13.22 5.32
CA ASP A 114 -14.10 13.37 6.30
C ASP A 114 -12.88 12.52 5.93
N ILE A 115 -13.10 11.27 5.53
CA ILE A 115 -12.04 10.34 5.12
C ILE A 115 -11.33 10.88 3.87
N GLU A 116 -12.09 11.26 2.84
CA GLU A 116 -11.53 11.82 1.61
C GLU A 116 -10.72 13.09 1.88
N THR A 117 -11.19 13.96 2.76
CA THR A 117 -10.44 15.16 3.17
C THR A 117 -9.11 14.78 3.81
N ALA A 118 -9.10 13.82 4.74
CA ALA A 118 -7.87 13.37 5.38
C ALA A 118 -6.90 12.67 4.42
N LEU A 119 -7.40 11.92 3.43
CA LEU A 119 -6.58 11.28 2.39
C LEU A 119 -5.97 12.32 1.44
N LEU A 120 -6.74 13.35 1.08
CA LEU A 120 -6.23 14.48 0.30
C LEU A 120 -5.15 15.25 1.08
N ASP A 121 -5.39 15.56 2.35
CA ASP A 121 -4.42 16.25 3.20
C ASP A 121 -3.11 15.46 3.32
N ARG A 122 -3.20 14.13 3.47
CA ARG A 122 -2.05 13.23 3.47
C ARG A 122 -1.27 13.29 2.15
N SER A 123 -1.96 13.21 1.02
CA SER A 123 -1.34 13.28 -0.31
C SER A 123 -0.67 14.62 -0.56
N THR A 124 -1.34 15.71 -0.18
CA THR A 124 -0.81 17.10 -0.27
C THR A 124 0.43 17.25 0.59
N THR A 125 0.35 16.79 1.83
CA THR A 125 1.45 16.83 2.82
C THR A 125 2.68 16.02 2.38
N LEU A 126 2.49 14.95 1.61
CA LEU A 126 3.59 14.21 0.97
C LEU A 126 4.13 14.98 -0.22
N GLY A 127 3.27 15.47 -1.10
CA GLY A 127 3.63 16.28 -2.28
C GLY A 127 4.50 17.48 -1.90
N ASP A 128 4.07 18.27 -0.93
CA ASP A 128 4.81 19.43 -0.43
C ASP A 128 6.20 19.05 0.11
N ALA A 129 6.29 17.89 0.77
CA ALA A 129 7.52 17.41 1.37
C ALA A 129 8.54 16.92 0.32
N ILE A 130 8.10 16.51 -0.87
CA ILE A 130 8.99 16.06 -1.96
C ILE A 130 9.35 17.18 -2.95
N VAL A 131 8.76 18.38 -2.84
CA VAL A 131 9.11 19.54 -3.69
C VAL A 131 10.62 19.82 -3.73
N PRO A 132 11.35 19.85 -2.60
CA PRO A 132 12.79 20.11 -2.62
C PRO A 132 13.56 19.05 -3.40
N LEU A 133 13.16 17.78 -3.28
CA LEU A 133 13.75 16.67 -4.02
C LEU A 133 13.46 16.85 -5.52
N ILE A 134 12.20 17.09 -5.90
CA ILE A 134 11.78 17.29 -7.31
C ILE A 134 12.47 18.46 -8.00
N ARG A 135 12.85 19.49 -7.26
CA ARG A 135 13.54 20.65 -7.84
C ARG A 135 15.05 20.46 -7.91
N HIS A 136 15.61 19.50 -7.17
CA HIS A 136 17.05 19.27 -7.07
C HIS A 136 17.70 18.92 -8.42
N PRO A 137 18.84 19.47 -8.83
CA PRO A 137 19.37 19.25 -10.17
C PRO A 137 19.90 17.84 -10.45
N SER A 138 20.22 17.04 -9.42
CA SER A 138 20.74 15.68 -9.57
C SER A 138 19.67 14.67 -9.98
N ASP A 139 20.04 13.70 -10.81
CA ASP A 139 19.19 12.56 -11.17
C ASP A 139 19.46 11.31 -10.31
N GLU A 140 20.38 11.40 -9.34
CA GLU A 140 20.63 10.33 -8.37
C GLU A 140 19.83 10.57 -7.08
N PHE A 141 19.00 9.59 -6.70
CA PHE A 141 18.09 9.72 -5.56
C PHE A 141 18.83 10.05 -4.25
N TRP A 142 19.88 9.28 -3.92
CA TRP A 142 20.59 9.46 -2.65
C TRP A 142 21.39 10.76 -2.60
N THR A 143 22.04 11.15 -3.69
CA THR A 143 22.67 12.48 -3.80
C THR A 143 21.65 13.59 -3.57
N THR A 144 20.49 13.51 -4.22
CA THR A 144 19.41 14.48 -4.02
C THR A 144 18.97 14.52 -2.55
N VAL A 145 18.82 13.37 -1.90
CA VAL A 145 18.46 13.31 -0.47
C VAL A 145 19.55 13.90 0.43
N THR A 146 20.82 13.54 0.24
CA THR A 146 21.92 13.97 1.12
C THR A 146 22.30 15.44 0.94
N GLU A 147 22.12 15.99 -0.26
CA GLU A 147 22.33 17.41 -0.55
C GLU A 147 21.12 18.29 -0.17
N THR A 148 19.91 17.73 -0.16
CA THR A 148 18.67 18.47 0.17
C THR A 148 18.34 18.45 1.65
N PHE A 149 18.58 17.34 2.33
CA PHE A 149 18.23 17.16 3.74
C PHE A 149 19.46 16.93 4.61
N THR A 150 19.43 17.43 5.83
CA THR A 150 20.28 16.91 6.89
C THR A 150 19.88 15.48 7.25
N LYS A 151 20.79 14.73 7.89
CA LYS A 151 20.51 13.37 8.37
C LYS A 151 19.25 13.29 9.25
N GLU A 152 19.03 14.28 10.12
CA GLU A 152 17.87 14.30 11.00
C GLU A 152 16.58 14.66 10.25
N GLU A 153 16.64 15.55 9.25
CA GLU A 153 15.51 15.83 8.37
C GLU A 153 15.13 14.61 7.51
N ALA A 154 16.11 13.90 6.94
CA ALA A 154 15.87 12.66 6.19
C ALA A 154 15.23 11.58 7.08
N LYS A 155 15.73 11.39 8.31
CA LYS A 155 15.11 10.48 9.28
C LYS A 155 13.69 10.91 9.66
N ASN A 156 13.45 12.19 9.85
CA ASN A 156 12.13 12.71 10.15
C ASN A 156 11.18 12.53 8.96
N PHE A 157 11.65 12.75 7.73
CA PHE A 157 10.91 12.50 6.52
C PHE A 157 10.45 11.04 6.44
N VAL A 158 11.35 10.08 6.63
CA VAL A 158 11.00 8.65 6.68
C VAL A 158 9.98 8.36 7.78
N ASN A 159 10.22 8.82 9.01
CA ASN A 159 9.33 8.53 10.14
C ASN A 159 7.92 9.13 10.00
N THR A 160 7.76 10.21 9.23
CA THR A 160 6.48 10.94 9.13
C THR A 160 5.76 10.68 7.83
N LYS A 161 6.48 10.66 6.70
CA LYS A 161 5.88 10.60 5.36
C LYS A 161 5.72 9.18 4.84
N PHE A 162 6.46 8.20 5.39
CA PHE A 162 6.33 6.80 4.99
C PHE A 162 5.28 6.01 5.78
N ARG A 163 4.53 6.68 6.67
CA ARG A 163 3.45 6.06 7.44
C ARG A 163 2.18 5.93 6.59
N PHE A 164 2.13 4.88 5.78
CA PHE A 164 1.01 4.61 4.87
C PHE A 164 -0.20 3.95 5.55
N THR A 165 -0.05 3.45 6.78
CA THR A 165 -1.13 2.82 7.56
C THR A 165 -1.87 3.79 8.47
N GLN A 166 -1.49 5.07 8.50
CA GLN A 166 -2.17 6.11 9.28
C GLN A 166 -3.70 6.16 9.04
N PRO A 167 -4.22 6.02 7.80
CA PRO A 167 -5.68 6.00 7.59
C PRO A 167 -6.37 4.87 8.37
N LEU A 168 -5.76 3.69 8.45
CA LEU A 168 -6.29 2.53 9.18
C LEU A 168 -6.39 2.77 10.69
N ASP A 169 -5.49 3.59 11.25
CA ASP A 169 -5.53 4.00 12.66
C ASP A 169 -6.56 5.10 12.91
N THR A 170 -6.68 6.05 11.97
CA THR A 170 -7.53 7.24 12.11
C THR A 170 -9.01 6.90 11.92
N PHE A 171 -9.31 5.99 11.00
CA PHE A 171 -10.67 5.59 10.64
C PHE A 171 -10.82 4.07 10.80
N PRO A 172 -10.81 3.56 12.05
CA PRO A 172 -10.98 2.13 12.28
C PRO A 172 -12.32 1.66 11.72
N ALA A 173 -12.31 0.51 11.05
CA ALA A 173 -13.47 -0.10 10.39
C ALA A 173 -14.08 0.69 9.21
N ALA A 174 -13.43 1.76 8.74
CA ALA A 174 -13.91 2.50 7.56
C ALA A 174 -13.53 1.84 6.23
N PHE A 175 -12.55 0.94 6.22
CA PHE A 175 -12.02 0.30 5.03
C PHE A 175 -12.35 -1.19 5.01
N ARG A 176 -12.58 -1.74 3.82
CA ARG A 176 -12.71 -3.18 3.59
C ARG A 176 -11.82 -3.62 2.45
N PHE A 177 -11.01 -4.65 2.72
CA PHE A 177 -10.17 -5.30 1.73
C PHE A 177 -10.76 -6.67 1.41
N GLU A 178 -11.32 -6.77 0.21
CA GLU A 178 -12.06 -7.95 -0.24
C GLU A 178 -11.53 -8.43 -1.60
N THR A 179 -11.49 -9.75 -1.78
CA THR A 179 -11.20 -10.37 -3.08
C THR A 179 -12.12 -11.55 -3.31
N THR A 180 -12.43 -11.84 -4.57
CA THR A 180 -13.25 -13.01 -4.92
C THR A 180 -12.36 -14.21 -5.13
N ILE A 181 -12.60 -15.27 -4.36
CA ILE A 181 -11.97 -16.56 -4.53
C ILE A 181 -12.87 -17.45 -5.38
N ASP A 182 -12.31 -17.99 -6.45
CA ASP A 182 -12.90 -19.06 -7.25
C ASP A 182 -12.26 -20.42 -6.86
N PRO A 183 -12.98 -21.26 -6.08
CA PRO A 183 -12.49 -22.57 -5.69
C PRO A 183 -12.17 -23.50 -6.86
N GLU A 184 -12.89 -23.42 -7.98
CA GLU A 184 -12.70 -24.32 -9.12
C GLU A 184 -11.34 -24.06 -9.77
N ARG A 185 -10.99 -22.77 -9.91
CA ARG A 185 -9.68 -22.35 -10.43
C ARG A 185 -8.52 -22.79 -9.53
N LEU A 186 -8.72 -22.82 -8.21
CA LEU A 186 -7.66 -23.10 -7.23
C LEU A 186 -7.49 -24.57 -6.90
N LEU A 187 -8.58 -25.33 -6.86
CA LEU A 187 -8.59 -26.73 -6.45
C LEU A 187 -8.56 -27.70 -7.64
N GLY A 188 -8.88 -27.22 -8.85
CA GLY A 188 -8.92 -28.02 -10.06
C GLY A 188 -9.94 -29.19 -9.94
N PRO A 189 -9.69 -30.34 -10.60
CA PRO A 189 -10.62 -31.48 -10.58
C PRO A 189 -10.93 -32.02 -9.18
N VAL A 190 -10.05 -31.77 -8.21
CA VAL A 190 -10.23 -32.18 -6.81
C VAL A 190 -11.33 -31.34 -6.12
N GLY A 191 -11.56 -30.11 -6.58
CA GLY A 191 -12.63 -29.23 -6.09
C GLY A 191 -14.04 -29.76 -6.39
N ALA A 192 -14.22 -30.54 -7.47
CA ALA A 192 -15.52 -31.09 -7.87
C ALA A 192 -16.13 -32.08 -6.85
N LEU A 193 -15.34 -32.54 -5.87
CA LEU A 193 -15.78 -33.43 -4.81
C LEU A 193 -16.19 -32.70 -3.51
N LEU A 194 -16.00 -31.38 -3.45
CA LEU A 194 -16.32 -30.58 -2.27
C LEU A 194 -17.72 -29.97 -2.36
N PRO A 195 -18.47 -29.92 -1.26
CA PRO A 195 -19.71 -29.16 -1.20
C PRO A 195 -19.39 -27.66 -1.29
N ALA A 196 -20.03 -26.97 -2.22
CA ALA A 196 -19.86 -25.55 -2.56
C ALA A 196 -18.52 -25.21 -3.26
N THR A 197 -18.55 -25.19 -4.59
CA THR A 197 -17.46 -24.68 -5.45
C THR A 197 -17.74 -23.27 -6.01
N GLN A 198 -18.85 -22.65 -5.58
CA GLN A 198 -19.20 -21.32 -6.05
C GLN A 198 -18.16 -20.29 -5.58
N PRO A 199 -17.86 -19.28 -6.40
CA PRO A 199 -17.01 -18.17 -5.97
C PRO A 199 -17.56 -17.51 -4.71
N PHE A 200 -16.66 -17.12 -3.80
CA PHE A 200 -17.02 -16.43 -2.57
C PHE A 200 -16.11 -15.23 -2.34
N THR A 201 -16.62 -14.22 -1.63
CA THR A 201 -15.83 -13.06 -1.23
C THR A 201 -15.05 -13.39 0.04
N LEU A 202 -13.74 -13.22 -0.01
CA LEU A 202 -12.86 -13.26 1.15
C LEU A 202 -12.65 -11.83 1.67
N ASP A 203 -13.13 -11.54 2.87
CA ASP A 203 -12.79 -10.31 3.60
C ASP A 203 -11.48 -10.54 4.37
N PHE A 204 -10.39 -9.95 3.90
CA PHE A 204 -9.08 -10.08 4.54
C PHE A 204 -8.65 -8.80 5.26
N THR A 205 -9.60 -7.93 5.61
CA THR A 205 -9.34 -6.59 6.17
C THR A 205 -8.47 -6.63 7.42
N GLU A 206 -8.79 -7.53 8.36
CA GLU A 206 -8.05 -7.67 9.62
C GLU A 206 -6.60 -8.08 9.36
N GLU A 207 -6.39 -9.12 8.54
CA GLU A 207 -5.05 -9.63 8.25
C GLU A 207 -4.23 -8.65 7.41
N ALA A 208 -4.84 -7.98 6.42
CA ALA A 208 -4.19 -6.90 5.67
C ALA A 208 -3.74 -5.78 6.61
N THR A 209 -4.62 -5.31 7.50
CA THR A 209 -4.29 -4.24 8.44
C THR A 209 -3.10 -4.62 9.33
N VAL A 210 -3.08 -5.84 9.86
CA VAL A 210 -1.98 -6.34 10.68
C VAL A 210 -0.68 -6.44 9.87
N ALA A 211 -0.76 -7.02 8.66
CA ALA A 211 0.39 -7.21 7.79
C ALA A 211 0.99 -5.87 7.35
N MET A 212 0.16 -4.93 6.89
CA MET A 212 0.57 -3.59 6.47
C MET A 212 1.24 -2.83 7.62
N LYS A 213 0.69 -2.88 8.84
CA LYS A 213 1.30 -2.22 10.00
C LYS A 213 2.66 -2.81 10.34
N ARG A 214 2.84 -4.13 10.25
CA ARG A 214 4.14 -4.77 10.50
C ARG A 214 5.14 -4.49 9.39
N GLY A 215 4.70 -4.53 8.14
CA GLY A 215 5.46 -4.14 6.97
C GLY A 215 5.98 -2.71 7.08
N GLU A 216 5.10 -1.76 7.43
CA GLU A 216 5.45 -0.36 7.68
C GLU A 216 6.56 -0.23 8.73
N HIS A 217 6.39 -0.83 9.90
CA HIS A 217 7.40 -0.75 10.97
C HIS A 217 8.76 -1.32 10.54
N ARG A 218 8.75 -2.42 9.77
CA ARG A 218 9.97 -3.05 9.27
C ARG A 218 10.66 -2.14 8.25
N ILE A 219 9.92 -1.60 7.29
CA ILE A 219 10.48 -0.74 6.26
C ILE A 219 10.98 0.57 6.83
N ILE A 220 10.22 1.26 7.69
CA ILE A 220 10.71 2.49 8.34
C ILE A 220 12.04 2.23 9.06
N ARG A 221 12.15 1.12 9.80
CA ARG A 221 13.40 0.74 10.47
C ARG A 221 14.55 0.53 9.48
N ASN A 222 14.31 -0.23 8.41
CA ASN A 222 15.32 -0.52 7.39
C ASN A 222 15.75 0.77 6.66
N THR A 223 14.81 1.61 6.25
CA THR A 223 15.11 2.88 5.58
C THR A 223 15.90 3.82 6.49
N ILE A 224 15.62 3.87 7.79
CA ILE A 224 16.45 4.65 8.75
C ILE A 224 17.89 4.12 8.80
N GLN A 225 18.11 2.82 8.72
CA GLN A 225 19.45 2.23 8.63
C GLN A 225 20.13 2.61 7.31
N THR A 226 19.40 2.57 6.20
CA THR A 226 19.92 3.03 4.90
C THR A 226 20.32 4.50 4.94
N VAL A 227 19.47 5.38 5.49
CA VAL A 227 19.81 6.80 5.72
C VAL A 227 21.09 6.90 6.56
N HIS A 228 21.25 6.10 7.62
CA HIS A 228 22.46 6.13 8.42
C HIS A 228 23.72 5.80 7.61
N HIS A 229 23.65 4.78 6.75
CA HIS A 229 24.78 4.36 5.91
C HIS A 229 25.14 5.38 4.82
N GLN A 230 24.15 6.00 4.19
CA GLN A 230 24.38 6.98 3.13
C GLN A 230 25.11 8.22 3.66
N TYR A 231 24.65 8.80 4.79
CA TYR A 231 25.32 9.94 5.41
C TYR A 231 26.68 9.62 6.06
N GLN A 232 27.02 8.34 6.23
CA GLN A 232 28.38 7.92 6.64
C GLN A 232 29.34 7.78 5.46
N SER A 233 28.80 7.54 4.26
CA SER A 233 29.61 7.34 3.05
C SER A 233 30.00 8.68 2.40
N ASP A 234 29.24 9.75 2.67
CA ASP A 234 29.51 11.14 2.25
C ASP A 234 30.40 11.93 3.25
N SER A 235 30.85 11.31 4.35
CA SER A 235 31.73 11.91 5.38
C SER A 235 33.19 11.48 5.22
#